data_AF-A0A0F4YJE9-F1
#
_entry.id   AF-A0A0F4YJE9-F1
#
_cell.length_a   1.000
_cell.length_b   1.000
_cell.length_c   1.000
_cell.angle_alpha   90.00
_cell.angle_beta   90.00
_cell.angle_gamma   90.00
#
_symmetry.space_group_name_H-M   'P 1'
#
loop_
_entity.id
_entity.type
_entity.pdbx_description
1 polymer ?
#
loop_
_entity_poly.entity_id
_entity_poly.type
_entity_poly.pdbx_seq_one_letter_code
_entity_poly.pdbx_strand_id
1 'polypeptide(L)'
;MVILGIGSSASVDTPPSQTDSLLDPSTVPVVISGWSTAFGGPQALPAEKLIERRLRLQNQSELRVWEETGNNIARHIWDAALAAVMCLQRGITDPGATAMPRLQDHLRGRGDQTLRVVELGSGCGIVGIALAEMMPRCAVTLTDLPEVDDIVARNIKAAHPARGSTIDFRVLDWDQAPGEDVFSQPVDLVLVSDCTYNADSLPSLVRMIDALVRRSSNALVLVALKRRHDSEAVFFDLMHDAALSTLERDTIALPSPYADGDEDLQENTIEIYLFGRSKSRS
;
A
#
# COMPACT_ATOMS: atom_id res chain seq x y z
N MET A 1 -9.38 6.22 -18.61
CA MET A 1 -10.61 5.59 -19.17
C MET A 1 -10.89 4.33 -18.36
N VAL A 2 -11.89 4.34 -17.47
CA VAL A 2 -12.28 3.14 -16.71
C VAL A 2 -13.06 2.23 -17.67
N ILE A 3 -12.53 1.04 -17.98
CA ILE A 3 -13.31 0.04 -18.71
C ILE A 3 -14.20 -0.68 -17.69
N LEU A 4 -15.52 -0.51 -17.84
CA LEU A 4 -16.52 -1.26 -17.10
C LEU A 4 -16.54 -2.70 -17.65
N GLY A 5 -16.06 -3.66 -16.86
CA GLY A 5 -16.31 -5.08 -17.13
C GLY A 5 -17.76 -5.42 -16.78
N ILE A 6 -18.62 -5.61 -17.78
CA ILE A 6 -20.00 -6.09 -17.57
C ILE A 6 -19.98 -7.62 -17.52
N GLY A 7 -20.08 -8.19 -16.31
CA GLY A 7 -20.34 -9.61 -16.11
C GLY A 7 -21.78 -9.83 -15.63
N SER A 8 -22.57 -10.63 -16.36
CA SER A 8 -23.93 -10.97 -15.92
C SER A 8 -23.88 -11.94 -14.73
N SER A 9 -24.66 -11.69 -13.68
CA SER A 9 -24.87 -12.64 -12.57
C SER A 9 -25.77 -13.83 -12.94
N ALA A 10 -26.09 -14.01 -14.23
CA ALA A 10 -27.10 -14.94 -14.73
C ALA A 10 -26.50 -15.97 -15.71
N SER A 11 -25.47 -16.70 -15.27
CA SER A 11 -25.12 -18.00 -15.86
C SER A 11 -24.27 -18.79 -14.87
N VAL A 12 -24.55 -20.08 -14.73
CA VAL A 12 -23.85 -21.06 -13.88
C VAL A 12 -22.45 -21.41 -14.44
N ASP A 13 -21.97 -20.64 -15.41
CA ASP A 13 -20.58 -20.68 -15.87
C ASP A 13 -19.84 -19.50 -15.26
N THR A 14 -18.90 -19.81 -14.38
CA THR A 14 -17.96 -18.85 -13.79
C THR A 14 -17.43 -17.94 -14.91
N PRO A 15 -17.69 -16.63 -14.92
CA PRO A 15 -17.02 -15.74 -15.86
C PRO A 15 -15.51 -15.94 -15.70
N PRO A 16 -14.71 -15.90 -16.79
CA PRO A 16 -13.27 -16.01 -16.66
C PRO A 16 -12.82 -14.99 -15.61
N SER A 17 -11.98 -15.39 -14.66
CA SER A 17 -11.41 -14.48 -13.67
C SER A 17 -10.62 -13.40 -14.43
N GLN A 18 -11.27 -12.32 -14.81
CA GLN A 18 -10.61 -11.13 -15.32
C GLN A 18 -9.92 -10.52 -14.10
N THR A 19 -8.68 -10.93 -13.84
CA THR A 19 -7.82 -10.35 -12.81
C THR A 19 -6.69 -9.65 -13.51
N ASP A 20 -6.46 -8.38 -13.19
CA ASP A 20 -5.33 -7.65 -13.75
C ASP A 20 -4.02 -8.14 -13.09
N SER A 21 -2.96 -8.25 -13.88
CA SER A 21 -1.66 -8.71 -13.39
C SER A 21 -0.85 -7.56 -12.80
N LEU A 22 -0.39 -7.70 -11.55
CA LEU A 22 0.64 -6.84 -10.96
C LEU A 22 1.99 -7.56 -10.85
N LEU A 23 2.23 -8.59 -11.67
CA LEU A 23 3.40 -9.45 -11.56
C LEU A 23 4.71 -8.73 -11.92
N ASP A 24 4.65 -7.82 -12.89
CA ASP A 24 5.76 -7.02 -13.39
C ASP A 24 5.21 -5.65 -13.83
N PRO A 25 5.84 -4.51 -13.47
CA PRO A 25 5.58 -3.19 -14.05
C PRO A 25 5.37 -3.17 -15.57
N SER A 26 6.13 -3.97 -16.33
CA SER A 26 5.98 -4.07 -17.79
C SER A 26 4.66 -4.71 -18.24
N THR A 27 4.02 -5.46 -17.33
CA THR A 27 2.74 -6.16 -17.54
C THR A 27 1.55 -5.46 -16.88
N VAL A 28 1.79 -4.37 -16.15
CA VAL A 28 0.72 -3.57 -15.58
C VAL A 28 -0.08 -3.00 -16.73
N PRO A 29 -1.42 -3.19 -16.75
CA PRO A 29 -2.22 -2.63 -17.82
C PRO A 29 -2.37 -1.12 -17.63
N VAL A 30 -2.39 -0.38 -18.75
CA VAL A 30 -2.73 1.07 -18.78
C VAL A 30 -4.10 1.33 -18.12
N VAL A 31 -5.00 0.34 -18.18
CA VAL A 31 -6.33 0.38 -17.57
C VAL A 31 -6.49 -0.80 -16.64
N ILE A 32 -6.70 -0.52 -15.36
CA ILE A 32 -7.09 -1.52 -14.38
C ILE A 32 -8.61 -1.65 -14.41
N SER A 33 -9.08 -2.89 -14.45
CA SER A 33 -10.50 -3.25 -14.47
C SER A 33 -11.17 -2.93 -13.12
N GLY A 34 -12.48 -2.72 -13.14
CA GLY A 34 -13.26 -2.45 -11.93
C GLY A 34 -14.64 -3.12 -11.99
N TRP A 35 -15.07 -3.70 -10.88
CA TRP A 35 -16.39 -4.33 -10.75
C TRP A 35 -17.27 -3.52 -9.79
N SER A 36 -18.44 -3.10 -10.25
CA SER A 36 -19.40 -2.43 -9.38
C SER A 36 -19.95 -3.39 -8.31
N THR A 37 -20.59 -2.84 -7.29
CA THR A 37 -21.50 -3.63 -6.46
C THR A 37 -22.62 -4.23 -7.30
N ALA A 38 -23.28 -5.26 -6.79
CA ALA A 38 -24.46 -5.82 -7.43
C ALA A 38 -25.53 -4.73 -7.64
N PHE A 39 -26.10 -4.68 -8.83
CA PHE A 39 -27.21 -3.79 -9.20
C PHE A 39 -28.48 -4.63 -9.44
N GLY A 40 -29.66 -4.08 -9.14
CA GLY A 40 -30.93 -4.67 -9.58
C GLY A 40 -31.62 -5.65 -8.61
N GLY A 41 -31.67 -5.34 -7.31
CA GLY A 41 -32.64 -5.99 -6.40
C GLY A 41 -34.10 -5.58 -6.69
N PRO A 42 -35.11 -6.21 -6.05
CA PRO A 42 -36.54 -5.96 -6.31
C PRO A 42 -37.02 -4.51 -6.11
N GLN A 43 -36.18 -3.63 -5.54
CA GLN A 43 -36.50 -2.22 -5.27
C GLN A 43 -35.68 -1.21 -6.10
N ALA A 44 -34.92 -1.63 -7.13
CA ALA A 44 -34.21 -0.74 -8.06
C ALA A 44 -33.43 0.42 -7.39
N LEU A 45 -32.62 0.11 -6.38
CA LEU A 45 -31.71 1.09 -5.78
C LEU A 45 -30.47 1.27 -6.68
N PRO A 46 -29.92 2.50 -6.78
CA PRO A 46 -28.62 2.73 -7.41
C PRO A 46 -27.54 1.84 -6.77
N ALA A 47 -26.58 1.37 -7.57
CA ALA A 47 -25.40 0.70 -7.05
C ALA A 47 -24.64 1.62 -6.08
N GLU A 48 -23.98 1.05 -5.07
CA GLU A 48 -23.10 1.82 -4.20
C GLU A 48 -22.01 2.48 -5.07
N LYS A 49 -21.50 3.63 -4.65
CA LYS A 49 -20.39 4.33 -5.32
C LYS A 49 -19.06 3.65 -5.01
N LEU A 50 -18.99 2.34 -5.20
CA LEU A 50 -17.83 1.51 -4.92
C LEU A 50 -17.49 0.68 -6.14
N ILE A 51 -16.19 0.50 -6.36
CA ILE A 51 -15.64 -0.43 -7.34
C ILE A 51 -14.66 -1.36 -6.65
N GLU A 52 -14.74 -2.64 -6.97
CA GLU A 52 -13.77 -3.63 -6.56
C GLU A 52 -12.66 -3.70 -7.61
N ARG A 53 -11.41 -3.73 -7.16
CA ARG A 53 -10.22 -4.08 -7.93
C ARG A 53 -9.84 -5.51 -7.63
N ARG A 54 -9.52 -6.27 -8.68
CA ARG A 54 -9.10 -7.67 -8.58
C ARG A 54 -7.74 -7.83 -9.23
N LEU A 55 -6.73 -8.06 -8.41
CA LEU A 55 -5.34 -8.01 -8.80
C LEU A 55 -4.70 -9.37 -8.54
N ARG A 56 -4.03 -9.93 -9.54
CA ARG A 56 -3.27 -11.17 -9.40
C ARG A 56 -1.91 -10.87 -8.80
N LEU A 57 -1.64 -11.46 -7.63
CA LEU A 57 -0.33 -11.40 -6.98
C LEU A 57 0.58 -12.54 -7.49
N GLN A 58 1.89 -12.43 -7.24
CA GLN A 58 2.88 -13.42 -7.70
C GLN A 58 2.72 -14.82 -7.10
N ASN A 59 2.16 -14.93 -5.89
CA ASN A 59 1.80 -16.20 -5.27
C ASN A 59 0.50 -16.83 -5.85
N GLN A 60 -0.04 -16.27 -6.94
CA GLN A 60 -1.29 -16.65 -7.59
C GLN A 60 -2.57 -16.34 -6.78
N SER A 61 -2.48 -15.66 -5.64
CA SER A 61 -3.67 -15.17 -4.93
C SER A 61 -4.34 -14.02 -5.70
N GLU A 62 -5.65 -13.90 -5.52
CA GLU A 62 -6.43 -12.79 -6.04
C GLU A 62 -6.66 -11.79 -4.90
N LEU A 63 -5.97 -10.66 -4.97
CA LEU A 63 -6.18 -9.53 -4.07
C LEU A 63 -7.44 -8.78 -4.50
N ARG A 64 -8.40 -8.63 -3.59
CA ARG A 64 -9.69 -7.99 -3.84
C ARG A 64 -9.85 -6.79 -2.91
N VAL A 65 -9.88 -5.59 -3.46
CA VAL A 65 -9.94 -4.34 -2.69
C VAL A 65 -10.98 -3.41 -3.29
N TRP A 66 -11.85 -2.88 -2.46
CA TRP A 66 -12.85 -1.87 -2.81
C TRP A 66 -12.27 -0.47 -2.64
N GLU A 67 -12.56 0.39 -3.61
CA GLU A 67 -12.36 1.84 -3.53
C GLU A 67 -13.68 2.58 -3.84
N GLU A 68 -13.80 3.81 -3.39
CA GLU A 68 -14.93 4.69 -3.71
C GLU A 68 -14.76 5.30 -5.10
N THR A 69 -15.88 5.54 -5.79
CA THR A 69 -15.93 6.31 -7.05
C THR A 69 -16.37 7.76 -6.84
N GLY A 70 -16.50 8.18 -5.59
CA GLY A 70 -16.83 9.54 -5.17
C GLY A 70 -15.63 10.50 -5.20
N ASN A 71 -15.70 11.57 -4.42
CA ASN A 71 -14.66 12.59 -4.34
C ASN A 71 -13.77 12.45 -3.09
N ASN A 72 -13.96 11.40 -2.29
CA ASN A 72 -13.15 11.18 -1.11
C ASN A 72 -11.80 10.57 -1.49
N ILE A 73 -10.76 11.41 -1.50
CA ILE A 73 -9.41 11.04 -1.91
C ILE A 73 -8.79 9.92 -1.06
N ALA A 74 -9.15 9.82 0.23
CA ALA A 74 -8.65 8.80 1.14
C ALA A 74 -9.21 7.40 0.80
N ARG A 75 -10.32 7.36 0.05
CA ARG A 75 -11.03 6.13 -0.31
C ARG A 75 -10.73 5.68 -1.75
N HIS A 76 -9.65 6.20 -2.34
CA HIS A 76 -9.14 5.77 -3.65
C HIS A 76 -7.86 4.93 -3.51
N ILE A 77 -7.64 4.05 -4.48
CA ILE A 77 -6.37 3.33 -4.65
C ILE A 77 -5.47 4.16 -5.55
N TRP A 78 -4.34 4.59 -4.98
CA TRP A 78 -3.36 5.43 -5.68
C TRP A 78 -2.24 4.62 -6.33
N ASP A 79 -1.67 5.17 -7.40
CA ASP A 79 -0.53 4.61 -8.15
C ASP A 79 0.62 4.16 -7.24
N ALA A 80 0.98 4.98 -6.25
CA ALA A 80 2.09 4.65 -5.36
C ALA A 80 1.80 3.43 -4.47
N ALA A 81 0.54 3.17 -4.15
CA ALA A 81 0.13 1.97 -3.41
C ALA A 81 0.30 0.71 -4.28
N LEU A 82 -0.04 0.78 -5.57
CA LEU A 82 0.19 -0.33 -6.52
C LEU A 82 1.69 -0.61 -6.70
N ALA A 83 2.49 0.44 -6.83
CA ALA A 83 3.94 0.31 -6.91
C ALA A 83 4.54 -0.27 -5.61
N ALA A 84 4.03 0.11 -4.43
CA ALA A 84 4.43 -0.49 -3.16
C ALA A 84 4.13 -2.00 -3.12
N VAL A 85 2.96 -2.43 -3.59
CA VAL A 85 2.60 -3.86 -3.70
C VAL A 85 3.58 -4.60 -4.62
N MET A 86 3.92 -4.03 -5.78
CA MET A 86 4.90 -4.62 -6.71
C MET A 86 6.30 -4.72 -6.10
N CYS A 87 6.74 -3.68 -5.37
CA CYS A 87 8.02 -3.68 -4.67
C CYS A 87 8.08 -4.79 -3.61
N LEU A 88 7.05 -4.89 -2.78
CA LEU A 88 6.93 -5.94 -1.75
C LEU A 88 6.93 -7.34 -2.39
N GLN A 89 6.16 -7.53 -3.45
CA GLN A 89 6.14 -8.77 -4.24
C GLN A 89 7.56 -9.20 -4.67
N ARG A 90 8.31 -8.30 -5.31
CA ARG A 90 9.70 -8.55 -5.75
C ARG A 90 10.60 -8.91 -4.57
N GLY A 91 10.46 -8.18 -3.45
CA GLY A 91 11.19 -8.46 -2.21
C GLY A 91 10.92 -9.87 -1.67
N ILE A 92 9.69 -10.36 -1.81
CA ILE A 92 9.24 -11.66 -1.30
C ILE A 92 9.65 -12.81 -2.22
N THR A 93 9.54 -12.67 -3.55
CA THR A 93 9.57 -13.81 -4.50
C THR A 93 10.82 -13.92 -5.36
N ASP A 94 11.59 -12.84 -5.59
CA ASP A 94 12.72 -12.82 -6.54
C ASP A 94 14.10 -12.77 -5.86
N PRO A 95 14.73 -13.93 -5.52
CA PRO A 95 16.09 -13.95 -4.99
C PRO A 95 17.12 -13.59 -6.08
N GLY A 96 17.59 -12.34 -6.07
CA GLY A 96 18.80 -11.93 -6.81
C GLY A 96 18.66 -10.76 -7.78
N ALA A 97 17.45 -10.24 -8.02
CA ALA A 97 17.22 -9.13 -8.97
C ALA A 97 16.44 -7.95 -8.38
N THR A 98 16.48 -7.75 -7.05
CA THR A 98 15.82 -6.59 -6.42
C THR A 98 16.77 -5.40 -6.26
N ALA A 99 16.29 -4.20 -6.58
CA ALA A 99 16.97 -2.95 -6.25
C ALA A 99 17.00 -2.69 -4.72
N MET A 100 16.28 -3.48 -3.93
CA MET A 100 16.14 -3.32 -2.47
C MET A 100 16.54 -4.59 -1.69
N PRO A 101 17.84 -4.96 -1.64
CA PRO A 101 18.31 -6.17 -0.98
C PRO A 101 18.05 -6.19 0.54
N ARG A 102 18.15 -5.05 1.25
CA ARG A 102 17.85 -4.98 2.69
C ARG A 102 16.37 -5.21 2.98
N LEU A 103 15.48 -4.68 2.15
CA LEU A 103 14.05 -4.98 2.26
C LEU A 103 13.82 -6.48 2.09
N GLN A 104 14.42 -7.08 1.06
CA GLN A 104 14.32 -8.51 0.80
C GLN A 104 14.85 -9.36 1.97
N ASP A 105 16.05 -9.04 2.48
CA ASP A 105 16.63 -9.71 3.64
C ASP A 105 15.73 -9.58 4.88
N HIS A 106 15.11 -8.41 5.08
CA HIS A 106 14.23 -8.17 6.20
C HIS A 106 12.91 -8.96 6.11
N LEU A 107 12.35 -9.10 4.91
CA LEU A 107 11.14 -9.87 4.68
C LEU A 107 11.39 -11.39 4.76
N ARG A 108 12.54 -11.86 4.26
CA ARG A 108 12.85 -13.31 4.18
C ARG A 108 13.61 -13.86 5.38
N GLY A 109 14.41 -13.06 6.06
CA GLY A 109 15.31 -13.47 7.13
C GLY A 109 14.63 -13.78 8.48
N ARG A 110 13.30 -13.92 8.51
CA ARG A 110 12.52 -13.96 9.76
C ARG A 110 12.33 -15.36 10.36
N GLY A 111 12.62 -16.42 9.60
CA GLY A 111 12.38 -17.80 10.06
C GLY A 111 10.94 -17.99 10.55
N ASP A 112 10.77 -18.35 11.82
CA ASP A 112 9.46 -18.54 12.47
C ASP A 112 8.85 -17.29 13.14
N GLN A 113 9.54 -16.16 13.07
CA GLN A 113 9.07 -14.91 13.70
C GLN A 113 7.95 -14.25 12.88
N THR A 114 6.99 -13.65 13.59
CA THR A 114 5.91 -12.88 12.97
C THR A 114 6.43 -11.51 12.54
N LEU A 115 6.21 -11.13 11.27
CA LEU A 115 6.44 -9.78 10.77
C LEU A 115 5.34 -8.84 11.28
N ARG A 116 5.70 -7.82 12.05
CA ARG A 116 4.77 -6.81 12.56
C ARG A 116 4.85 -5.56 11.71
N VAL A 117 3.73 -5.19 11.13
CA VAL A 117 3.64 -4.10 10.15
C VAL A 117 2.65 -3.06 10.62
N VAL A 118 3.01 -1.78 10.50
CA VAL A 118 2.08 -0.67 10.67
C VAL A 118 2.03 0.10 9.36
N GLU A 119 0.84 0.32 8.81
CA GLU A 119 0.64 1.17 7.63
C GLU A 119 0.02 2.50 8.08
N LEU A 120 0.70 3.61 7.78
CA LEU A 120 0.23 4.96 8.06
C LEU A 120 -0.47 5.52 6.82
N GLY A 121 -1.71 5.99 6.98
CA GLY A 121 -2.49 6.53 5.85
C GLY A 121 -2.90 5.43 4.87
N SER A 122 -3.46 4.34 5.40
CA SER A 122 -3.76 3.13 4.64
C SER A 122 -4.82 3.33 3.54
N GLY A 123 -5.68 4.34 3.63
CA GLY A 123 -6.77 4.60 2.71
C GLY A 123 -7.70 3.39 2.57
N CYS A 124 -7.61 2.68 1.45
CA CYS A 124 -8.34 1.42 1.22
C CYS A 124 -7.68 0.18 1.86
N GLY A 125 -6.45 0.28 2.37
CA GLY A 125 -5.68 -0.80 3.00
C GLY A 125 -4.95 -1.72 2.03
N ILE A 126 -4.85 -1.36 0.74
CA ILE A 126 -4.36 -2.27 -0.31
C ILE A 126 -2.94 -2.81 -0.04
N VAL A 127 -2.01 -1.98 0.46
CA VAL A 127 -0.60 -2.39 0.60
C VAL A 127 -0.45 -3.39 1.74
N GLY A 128 -0.96 -3.06 2.93
CA GLY A 128 -0.92 -3.94 4.09
C GLY A 128 -1.71 -5.22 3.90
N ILE A 129 -2.90 -5.15 3.26
CA ILE A 129 -3.69 -6.35 2.91
C ILE A 129 -2.89 -7.26 1.98
N ALA A 130 -2.34 -6.71 0.88
CA ALA A 130 -1.54 -7.49 -0.06
C ALA A 130 -0.37 -8.18 0.65
N LEU A 131 0.35 -7.45 1.52
CA LEU A 131 1.46 -8.02 2.28
C LEU A 131 1.02 -9.19 3.17
N ALA A 132 -0.11 -9.06 3.87
CA ALA A 132 -0.67 -10.13 4.71
C ALA A 132 -1.13 -11.35 3.92
N GLU A 133 -1.60 -11.19 2.68
CA GLU A 133 -1.97 -12.30 1.78
C GLU A 133 -0.75 -12.99 1.16
N MET A 134 0.36 -12.27 0.97
CA MET A 134 1.58 -12.84 0.39
C MET A 134 2.50 -13.51 1.41
N MET A 135 2.54 -12.99 2.64
CA MET A 135 3.49 -13.41 3.66
C MET A 135 2.81 -14.17 4.79
N PRO A 136 3.22 -15.42 5.11
CA PRO A 136 2.78 -16.10 6.31
C PRO A 136 3.32 -15.40 7.56
N ARG A 137 2.57 -15.49 8.67
CA ARG A 137 2.95 -14.87 9.95
C ARG A 137 3.22 -13.37 9.80
N CYS A 138 2.32 -12.65 9.15
CA CYS A 138 2.36 -11.20 9.00
C CYS A 138 1.21 -10.57 9.78
N ALA A 139 1.52 -9.84 10.86
CA ALA A 139 0.55 -9.11 11.65
C ALA A 139 0.55 -7.64 11.22
N VAL A 140 -0.50 -7.23 10.51
CA VAL A 140 -0.64 -5.91 9.92
C VAL A 140 -1.63 -5.08 10.72
N THR A 141 -1.23 -3.88 11.11
CA THR A 141 -2.10 -2.83 11.66
C THR A 141 -2.22 -1.72 10.63
N LEU A 142 -3.38 -1.63 9.98
CA LEU A 142 -3.75 -0.53 9.09
C LEU A 142 -4.17 0.67 9.94
N THR A 143 -3.72 1.87 9.58
CA THR A 143 -4.09 3.09 10.31
C THR A 143 -4.44 4.23 9.39
N ASP A 144 -5.47 4.99 9.77
CA ASP A 144 -5.95 6.17 9.06
C ASP A 144 -6.94 6.97 9.93
N LEU A 145 -7.50 8.05 9.39
CA LEU A 145 -8.59 8.80 9.97
C LEU A 145 -9.91 8.00 9.97
N PRO A 146 -10.89 8.35 10.83
CA PRO A 146 -12.16 7.62 10.93
C PRO A 146 -12.98 7.52 9.63
N GLU A 147 -12.73 8.40 8.66
CA GLU A 147 -13.49 8.49 7.41
C GLU A 147 -13.31 7.30 6.45
N VAL A 148 -12.30 6.46 6.66
CA VAL A 148 -12.06 5.25 5.86
C VAL A 148 -12.43 3.95 6.59
N ASP A 149 -12.89 4.03 7.85
CA ASP A 149 -13.14 2.85 8.70
C ASP A 149 -14.04 1.80 8.03
N ASP A 150 -15.11 2.25 7.39
CA ASP A 150 -16.07 1.37 6.72
C ASP A 150 -15.51 0.68 5.45
N ILE A 151 -14.71 1.40 4.64
CA ILE A 151 -14.11 0.82 3.43
C ILE A 151 -12.97 -0.13 3.78
N VAL A 152 -12.15 0.22 4.77
CA VAL A 152 -11.10 -0.67 5.29
C VAL A 152 -11.72 -1.92 5.90
N ALA A 153 -12.77 -1.79 6.73
CA ALA A 153 -13.46 -2.94 7.30
C ALA A 153 -14.04 -3.87 6.22
N ARG A 154 -14.60 -3.30 5.13
CA ARG A 154 -15.07 -4.07 3.97
C ARG A 154 -13.92 -4.82 3.28
N ASN A 155 -12.76 -4.19 3.14
CA ASN A 155 -11.59 -4.78 2.50
C ASN A 155 -10.93 -5.85 3.37
N ILE A 156 -10.80 -5.64 4.68
CA ILE A 156 -10.34 -6.65 5.64
C ILE A 156 -11.24 -7.89 5.58
N LYS A 157 -12.56 -7.71 5.51
CA LYS A 157 -13.51 -8.83 5.39
C LYS A 157 -13.38 -9.60 4.07
N ALA A 158 -12.95 -8.93 2.99
CA ALA A 158 -12.75 -9.54 1.69
C ALA A 158 -11.37 -10.20 1.51
N ALA A 159 -10.43 -9.90 2.43
CA ALA A 159 -9.06 -10.39 2.38
C ALA A 159 -8.96 -11.89 2.69
N HIS A 160 -7.90 -12.51 2.17
CA HIS A 160 -7.54 -13.91 2.43
C HIS A 160 -6.11 -13.99 2.98
N PRO A 161 -5.87 -13.56 4.25
CA PRO A 161 -4.53 -13.53 4.82
C PRO A 161 -3.85 -14.90 4.78
N ALA A 162 -2.54 -14.91 4.55
CA ALA A 162 -1.74 -16.12 4.58
C ALA A 162 -1.74 -16.75 5.99
N ARG A 163 -1.26 -17.99 6.07
CA ARG A 163 -1.27 -18.75 7.34
C ARG A 163 -0.58 -17.98 8.47
N GLY A 164 -1.31 -17.78 9.56
CA GLY A 164 -0.80 -17.11 10.76
C GLY A 164 -0.69 -15.60 10.63
N SER A 165 -1.21 -15.02 9.55
CA SER A 165 -1.27 -13.57 9.33
C SER A 165 -2.57 -12.99 9.87
N THR A 166 -2.54 -11.73 10.30
CA THR A 166 -3.68 -11.00 10.84
C THR A 166 -3.70 -9.59 10.25
N ILE A 167 -4.89 -9.02 10.10
CA ILE A 167 -5.09 -7.66 9.62
C ILE A 167 -6.10 -7.00 10.55
N ASP A 168 -5.69 -5.91 11.19
CA ASP A 168 -6.54 -5.09 12.04
C ASP A 168 -6.49 -3.63 11.57
N PHE A 169 -7.55 -2.87 11.83
CA PHE A 169 -7.59 -1.42 11.61
C PHE A 169 -7.65 -0.66 12.93
N ARG A 170 -6.94 0.46 13.00
CA ARG A 170 -6.95 1.43 14.10
C ARG A 170 -7.02 2.85 13.58
N VAL A 171 -7.93 3.63 14.16
CA VAL A 171 -7.95 5.08 13.92
C VAL A 171 -6.67 5.69 14.48
N LEU A 172 -5.95 6.43 13.65
CA LEU A 172 -4.76 7.17 14.04
C LEU A 172 -4.74 8.52 13.35
N ASP A 173 -4.93 9.57 14.14
CA ASP A 173 -4.70 10.94 13.73
C ASP A 173 -3.25 11.31 14.03
N TRP A 174 -2.47 11.65 13.00
CA TRP A 174 -1.05 11.96 13.14
C TRP A 174 -0.80 13.22 13.96
N ASP A 175 -1.79 14.10 14.17
CA ASP A 175 -1.68 15.29 15.00
C ASP A 175 -1.85 14.98 16.50
N GLN A 176 -2.45 13.84 16.83
CA GLN A 176 -2.71 13.42 18.20
C GLN A 176 -1.58 12.60 18.80
N ALA A 177 -1.60 12.44 20.12
CA ALA A 177 -0.68 11.51 20.78
C ALA A 177 -1.07 10.07 20.37
N PRO A 178 -0.10 9.23 19.99
CA PRO A 178 -0.39 7.89 19.57
C PRO A 178 -1.02 7.06 20.70
N GLY A 179 -2.10 6.33 20.37
CA GLY A 179 -2.71 5.38 21.29
C GLY A 179 -1.75 4.25 21.70
N GLU A 180 -1.96 3.70 22.90
CA GLU A 180 -1.14 2.58 23.37
C GLU A 180 -1.29 1.32 22.52
N ASP A 181 -2.40 1.17 21.80
CA ASP A 181 -2.73 -0.01 21.00
C ASP A 181 -1.82 -0.18 19.77
N VAL A 182 -1.65 0.87 18.96
CA VAL A 182 -0.76 0.85 17.78
C VAL A 182 0.72 0.77 18.19
N PHE A 183 1.07 1.32 19.36
CA PHE A 183 2.45 1.43 19.83
C PHE A 183 2.81 0.40 20.91
N SER A 184 1.89 -0.51 21.23
CA SER A 184 2.06 -1.51 22.31
C SER A 184 3.21 -2.47 22.05
N GLN A 185 3.46 -2.77 20.77
CA GLN A 185 4.42 -3.77 20.33
C GLN A 185 5.52 -3.16 19.45
N PRO A 186 6.74 -3.71 19.48
CA PRO A 186 7.75 -3.37 18.49
C PRO A 186 7.23 -3.65 17.07
N VAL A 187 7.40 -2.67 16.18
CA VAL A 187 7.14 -2.80 14.74
C VAL A 187 8.40 -3.23 14.01
N ASP A 188 8.25 -3.98 12.93
CA ASP A 188 9.36 -4.43 12.09
C ASP A 188 9.43 -3.63 10.77
N LEU A 189 8.27 -3.31 10.22
CA LEU A 189 8.14 -2.56 8.98
C LEU A 189 7.03 -1.52 9.12
N VAL A 190 7.34 -0.26 8.82
CA VAL A 190 6.36 0.81 8.66
C VAL A 190 6.14 1.01 7.17
N LEU A 191 4.88 1.01 6.73
CA LEU A 191 4.48 1.28 5.35
C LEU A 191 3.86 2.67 5.25
N VAL A 192 4.24 3.41 4.21
CA VAL A 192 3.67 4.71 3.87
C VAL A 192 3.52 4.77 2.35
N SER A 193 2.31 4.94 1.83
CA SER A 193 2.08 5.02 0.39
C SER A 193 1.22 6.22 0.03
N ASP A 194 1.78 7.11 -0.78
CA ASP A 194 1.15 8.36 -1.26
C ASP A 194 0.67 9.31 -0.15
N CYS A 195 1.36 9.36 0.99
CA CYS A 195 1.01 10.25 2.11
C CYS A 195 1.79 11.58 2.12
N THR A 196 2.64 11.83 1.12
CA THR A 196 3.57 12.99 1.12
C THR A 196 3.05 14.22 0.39
N TYR A 197 1.85 14.16 -0.19
CA TYR A 197 1.30 15.21 -1.05
C TYR A 197 0.93 16.51 -0.29
N ASN A 198 0.60 16.42 1.00
CA ASN A 198 0.27 17.58 1.82
C ASN A 198 1.46 17.98 2.70
N ALA A 199 2.15 19.06 2.32
CA ALA A 199 3.31 19.58 3.03
C ALA A 199 3.01 19.88 4.52
N ASP A 200 1.80 20.33 4.84
CA ASP A 200 1.39 20.68 6.21
C ASP A 200 1.30 19.45 7.13
N SER A 201 1.02 18.27 6.56
CA SER A 201 0.91 17.01 7.31
C SER A 201 2.25 16.30 7.52
N LEU A 202 3.31 16.70 6.80
CA LEU A 202 4.62 16.02 6.84
C LEU A 202 5.27 16.01 8.23
N PRO A 203 5.27 17.11 9.02
CA PRO A 203 5.85 17.08 10.36
C PRO A 203 5.17 16.06 11.28
N SER A 204 3.85 15.95 11.20
CA SER A 204 3.05 15.01 11.98
C SER A 204 3.26 13.57 11.53
N LEU A 205 3.32 13.32 10.22
CA LEU A 205 3.66 12.01 9.66
C LEU A 205 5.04 11.54 10.12
N VAL A 206 6.08 12.37 9.97
CA VAL A 206 7.46 12.01 10.36
C VAL A 206 7.56 11.78 11.86
N ARG A 207 6.84 12.57 12.68
CA ARG A 207 6.76 12.33 14.14
C ARG A 207 6.21 10.94 14.46
N MET A 208 5.19 10.47 13.74
CA MET A 208 4.63 9.11 13.92
C MET A 208 5.60 8.02 13.49
N ILE A 209 6.24 8.18 12.32
CA ILE A 209 7.27 7.25 11.83
C ILE A 209 8.39 7.11 12.87
N ASP A 210 8.92 8.23 13.37
CA ASP A 210 10.01 8.24 14.34
C ASP A 210 9.57 7.66 15.69
N ALA A 211 8.34 7.92 16.15
CA ALA A 211 7.79 7.30 17.35
C ALA A 211 7.67 5.77 17.23
N LEU A 212 7.25 5.26 16.08
CA LEU A 212 7.18 3.83 15.79
C LEU A 212 8.58 3.20 15.76
N VAL A 213 9.50 3.80 15.01
CA VAL A 213 10.87 3.28 14.83
C VAL A 213 11.70 3.40 16.11
N ARG A 214 11.48 4.40 16.98
CA ARG A 214 12.15 4.53 18.28
C ARG A 214 12.04 3.29 19.16
N ARG A 215 10.93 2.55 19.03
CA ARG A 215 10.63 1.37 19.82
C ARG A 215 11.25 0.09 19.25
N SER A 216 11.83 0.19 18.05
CA SER A 216 12.38 -0.94 17.28
C SER A 216 13.66 -0.54 16.55
N SER A 217 14.82 -0.86 17.12
CA SER A 217 16.12 -0.46 16.55
C SER A 217 16.40 -0.97 15.13
N ASN A 218 15.71 -2.04 14.72
CA ASN A 218 15.84 -2.67 13.40
C ASN A 218 14.63 -2.45 12.49
N ALA A 219 13.68 -1.59 12.89
CA ALA A 219 12.53 -1.29 12.05
C ALA A 219 12.97 -0.59 10.77
N LEU A 220 12.33 -0.99 9.67
CA LEU A 220 12.47 -0.34 8.37
C LEU A 220 11.21 0.46 8.06
N VAL A 221 11.35 1.49 7.24
CA VAL A 221 10.22 2.31 6.75
C VAL A 221 10.24 2.25 5.23
N LEU A 222 9.22 1.67 4.62
CA LEU A 222 9.05 1.67 3.17
C LEU A 222 8.08 2.78 2.79
N VAL A 223 8.57 3.74 2.01
CA VAL A 223 7.79 4.88 1.53
C VAL A 223 7.69 4.79 0.01
N ALA A 224 6.46 4.76 -0.51
CA ALA A 224 6.18 4.91 -1.93
C ALA A 224 5.51 6.25 -2.16
N LEU A 225 6.05 7.07 -3.05
CA LEU A 225 5.50 8.39 -3.34
C LEU A 225 5.57 8.73 -4.83
N LYS A 226 4.55 9.46 -5.30
CA LYS A 226 4.56 10.11 -6.61
C LYS A 226 4.87 11.58 -6.38
N ARG A 227 6.06 12.03 -6.80
CA ARG A 227 6.46 13.42 -6.64
C ARG A 227 5.61 14.32 -7.55
N ARG A 228 4.85 15.24 -6.96
CA ARG A 228 3.97 16.18 -7.67
C ARG A 228 4.49 17.61 -7.56
N HIS A 229 5.10 17.97 -6.44
CA HIS A 229 5.68 19.30 -6.22
C HIS A 229 7.00 19.25 -5.45
N ASP A 230 7.85 20.26 -5.67
CA ASP A 230 9.12 20.41 -4.97
C ASP A 230 8.98 20.62 -3.45
N SER A 231 7.81 21.07 -2.99
CA SER A 231 7.50 21.18 -1.55
C SER A 231 7.57 19.83 -0.83
N GLU A 232 7.39 18.72 -1.55
CA GLU A 232 7.50 17.38 -0.98
C GLU A 232 8.95 17.02 -0.60
N ALA A 233 9.95 17.77 -1.10
CA ALA A 233 11.35 17.57 -0.72
C ALA A 233 11.58 17.76 0.79
N VAL A 234 10.76 18.60 1.45
CA VAL A 234 10.77 18.82 2.91
C VAL A 234 10.60 17.52 3.69
N PHE A 235 9.90 16.52 3.14
CA PHE A 235 9.76 15.20 3.76
C PHE A 235 11.13 14.57 4.07
N PHE A 236 12.08 14.67 3.13
CA PHE A 236 13.40 14.06 3.29
C PHE A 236 14.25 14.78 4.35
N ASP A 237 14.13 16.11 4.42
CA ASP A 237 14.81 16.91 5.46
C ASP A 237 14.26 16.55 6.85
N LEU A 238 12.93 16.44 7.00
CA LEU A 238 12.30 16.03 8.25
C LEU A 238 12.71 14.60 8.67
N MET A 239 12.75 13.66 7.72
CA MET A 239 13.23 12.30 7.98
C MET A 239 14.70 12.29 8.45
N HIS A 240 15.54 13.11 7.82
CA HIS A 240 16.94 13.26 8.22
C HIS A 240 17.07 13.81 9.66
N ASP A 241 16.31 14.85 10.00
CA ASP A 241 16.29 15.44 11.34
C ASP A 241 15.79 14.45 12.40
N ALA A 242 14.92 13.51 12.01
CA ALA A 242 14.48 12.38 12.84
C ALA A 242 15.50 11.21 12.92
N ALA A 243 16.73 11.40 12.41
CA ALA A 243 17.78 10.39 12.30
C ALA A 243 17.40 9.16 11.47
N LEU A 244 16.50 9.32 10.50
CA LEU A 244 16.11 8.30 9.52
C LEU A 244 16.79 8.59 8.18
N SER A 245 17.70 7.72 7.78
CA SER A 245 18.43 7.85 6.51
C SER A 245 17.90 6.88 5.47
N THR A 246 17.89 7.29 4.20
CA THR A 246 17.64 6.39 3.08
C THR A 246 18.70 5.31 3.04
N LEU A 247 18.27 4.05 3.16
CA LEU A 247 19.11 2.87 3.03
C LEU A 247 19.14 2.38 1.58
N GLU A 248 18.00 2.40 0.91
CA GLU A 248 17.81 1.91 -0.47
C GLU A 248 16.76 2.74 -1.19
N ARG A 249 16.84 2.75 -2.51
CA ARG A 249 15.91 3.44 -3.41
C ARG A 249 15.61 2.53 -4.60
N ASP A 250 14.38 2.57 -5.06
CA ASP A 250 13.93 1.97 -6.32
C ASP A 250 12.93 2.90 -7.00
N THR A 251 12.64 2.64 -8.26
CA THR A 251 11.65 3.38 -9.04
C THR A 251 10.79 2.41 -9.84
N ILE A 252 9.48 2.64 -9.84
CA ILE A 252 8.53 1.86 -10.61
C ILE A 252 7.81 2.80 -11.58
N ALA A 253 8.11 2.67 -12.87
CA ALA A 253 7.38 3.35 -13.92
C ALA A 253 6.05 2.62 -14.15
N LEU A 254 4.94 3.35 -14.04
CA LEU A 254 3.62 2.86 -14.37
C LEU A 254 3.24 3.29 -15.80
N PRO A 255 2.46 2.47 -16.52
CA PRO A 255 2.06 2.79 -17.88
C PRO A 255 1.14 4.01 -17.92
N SER A 256 1.37 4.91 -18.88
CA SER A 256 0.54 6.09 -19.12
C SER A 256 0.00 6.10 -20.55
N PRO A 257 -1.30 6.39 -20.76
CA PRO A 257 -1.91 6.42 -22.09
C PRO A 257 -1.42 7.59 -22.96
N TYR A 258 -0.73 8.57 -22.38
CA TYR A 258 -0.31 9.80 -23.06
C TYR A 258 1.19 10.06 -22.93
N ALA A 259 2.02 9.06 -22.59
CA ALA A 259 3.46 9.25 -22.51
C ALA A 259 4.07 9.34 -23.92
N ASP A 260 4.21 10.57 -24.43
CA ASP A 260 4.86 10.89 -25.70
C ASP A 260 6.21 11.58 -25.43
N GLY A 261 7.10 10.91 -24.67
CA GLY A 261 8.47 11.38 -24.44
C GLY A 261 9.05 11.02 -23.08
N ASP A 262 10.32 11.38 -22.86
CA ASP A 262 11.05 11.13 -21.60
C ASP A 262 10.49 11.94 -20.41
N GLU A 263 9.89 13.11 -20.66
CA GLU A 263 9.31 13.97 -19.61
C GLU A 263 8.06 13.34 -18.98
N ASP A 264 7.18 12.73 -19.80
CA ASP A 264 5.97 12.05 -19.31
C ASP A 264 6.27 10.76 -18.54
N LEU A 265 7.41 10.11 -18.83
CA LEU A 265 7.87 8.95 -18.08
C LEU A 265 8.29 9.33 -16.64
N GLN A 266 8.82 10.54 -16.47
CA GLN A 266 9.24 11.04 -15.15
C GLN A 266 8.03 11.37 -14.26
N GLU A 267 6.95 11.91 -14.85
CA GLU A 267 5.67 12.15 -14.13
C GLU A 267 4.94 10.86 -13.71
N ASN A 268 5.16 9.75 -14.43
CA ASN A 268 4.50 8.46 -14.17
C ASN A 268 5.40 7.45 -13.44
N THR A 269 6.52 7.94 -12.91
CA THR A 269 7.42 7.14 -12.08
C THR A 269 7.07 7.31 -10.61
N ILE A 270 6.88 6.19 -9.92
CA ILE A 270 6.77 6.14 -8.47
C ILE A 270 8.15 5.91 -7.89
N GLU A 271 8.54 6.76 -6.96
CA GLU A 271 9.77 6.61 -6.20
C GLU A 271 9.50 5.75 -4.95
N ILE A 272 10.35 4.75 -4.73
CA ILE A 272 10.29 3.86 -3.58
C ILE A 272 11.55 4.05 -2.74
N TYR A 273 11.35 4.24 -1.44
CA TYR A 273 12.40 4.52 -0.49
C TYR A 273 12.34 3.55 0.68
N LEU A 274 13.48 2.99 1.04
CA LEU A 274 13.64 2.28 2.30
C LEU A 274 14.45 3.14 3.25
N PHE A 275 13.87 3.54 4.38
CA PHE A 275 14.58 4.23 5.45
C PHE A 275 14.85 3.29 6.62
N GLY A 276 15.85 3.65 7.41
CA GLY A 276 16.10 3.08 8.72
C GLY A 276 16.93 4.03 9.57
N ARG A 277 17.10 3.70 10.84
CA ARG A 277 17.88 4.55 11.74
C ARG A 277 19.33 4.66 11.29
N SER A 278 19.82 5.89 11.26
CA SER A 278 21.25 6.15 11.16
C SER A 278 21.94 5.52 12.37
N LYS A 279 22.92 4.65 12.13
CA LYS A 279 23.78 4.16 13.23
C LYS A 279 24.51 5.37 13.80
N SER A 280 24.34 5.66 15.10
CA SER A 280 25.20 6.67 15.74
C SER A 280 26.64 6.21 15.55
N ARG A 281 27.49 7.06 14.98
CA ARG A 281 28.94 6.85 15.03
C ARG A 281 29.32 6.90 16.52
N SER A 282 29.46 5.73 17.14
CA SER A 282 30.14 5.57 18.43
C SER A 282 31.63 5.79 18.25
#